data_AF-B1VMG7-F1
#
_entry.id   AF-B1VMG7-F1
#
_cell.length_a   1.000
_cell.length_b   1.000
_cell.length_c   1.000
_cell.angle_alpha   90.00
_cell.angle_beta   90.00
_cell.angle_gamma   90.00
#
_symmetry.space_group_name_H-M   'P 1'
#
loop_
_entity.id
_entity.type
_entity.pdbx_description
1 polymer ?
#
loop_
_entity_poly.entity_id
_entity_poly.type
_entity_poly.pdbx_seq_one_letter_code
_entity_poly.pdbx_strand_id
1 'polypeptide(L)'
;MGELRRVLVLVPFDRGGLWTAEFGGIRWVCGFTDEAALARFAAERAVVEGAGAASRSWEYAVFRGARLLDEVIPAMGVPAGVAVNVADPDGSMLFPPVVGIVPDAVAVDADVPGGGQQR
;
A
#
# COMPACT_ATOMS: atom_id res chain seq x y z
N MET A 1 6.78 11.35 9.20
CA MET A 1 5.66 11.10 8.26
C MET A 1 5.83 11.70 6.86
N GLY A 2 7.06 11.87 6.34
CA GLY A 2 7.29 12.40 4.99
C GLY A 2 8.19 11.55 4.10
N GLU A 3 8.75 10.45 4.64
CA GLU A 3 9.74 9.65 3.94
C GLU A 3 9.12 8.85 2.80
N LEU A 4 8.02 8.12 3.06
CA LEU A 4 7.26 7.46 2.01
C LEU A 4 6.86 8.44 0.90
N ARG A 5 6.39 9.64 1.27
CA ARG A 5 5.94 10.65 0.30
C ARG A 5 7.02 11.04 -0.73
N ARG A 6 8.31 10.90 -0.37
CA ARG A 6 9.45 11.29 -1.21
C ARG A 6 10.01 10.14 -2.04
N VAL A 7 9.83 8.90 -1.61
CA VAL A 7 10.39 7.74 -2.32
C VAL A 7 9.55 7.35 -3.53
N LEU A 8 10.19 6.64 -4.44
CA LEU A 8 9.50 5.89 -5.48
C LEU A 8 8.98 4.58 -4.89
N VAL A 9 7.78 4.22 -5.29
CA VAL A 9 7.08 3.03 -4.84
C VAL A 9 6.65 2.25 -6.08
N LEU A 10 7.12 1.02 -6.19
CA LEU A 10 6.73 0.06 -7.19
C LEU A 10 5.42 -0.60 -6.73
N VAL A 11 4.36 -0.49 -7.51
CA VAL A 11 3.07 -1.12 -7.21
C VAL A 11 2.81 -2.17 -8.28
N PRO A 12 2.74 -3.46 -7.93
CA PRO A 12 2.45 -4.50 -8.92
C PRO A 12 1.07 -4.30 -9.53
N PHE A 13 0.93 -4.71 -10.79
CA PHE A 13 -0.35 -4.85 -11.46
C PHE A 13 -0.78 -6.31 -11.52
N ASP A 14 -2.05 -6.57 -11.28
CA ASP A 14 -2.67 -7.86 -11.58
C ASP A 14 -4.08 -7.65 -12.15
N ARG A 15 -4.45 -8.51 -13.11
CA ARG A 15 -5.80 -8.57 -13.70
C ARG A 15 -6.39 -7.20 -14.08
N GLY A 16 -5.57 -6.29 -14.60
CA GLY A 16 -5.99 -4.98 -15.10
C GLY A 16 -6.06 -3.86 -14.06
N GLY A 17 -5.57 -4.07 -12.84
CA GLY A 17 -5.54 -3.05 -11.80
C GLY A 17 -4.31 -3.15 -10.89
N LEU A 18 -4.12 -2.15 -10.04
CA LEU A 18 -3.09 -2.20 -9.00
C LEU A 18 -3.38 -3.38 -8.07
N TRP A 19 -2.34 -4.07 -7.66
CA TRP A 19 -2.46 -5.17 -6.72
C TRP A 19 -2.91 -4.63 -5.36
N THR A 20 -3.96 -5.24 -4.83
CA THR A 20 -4.50 -4.88 -3.52
C THR A 20 -4.83 -6.11 -2.68
N ALA A 21 -4.73 -5.97 -1.37
CA ALA A 21 -5.20 -6.93 -0.38
C ALA A 21 -6.30 -6.32 0.49
N GLU A 22 -7.20 -7.14 1.03
CA GLU A 22 -8.19 -6.69 2.01
C GLU A 22 -7.79 -7.20 3.39
N PHE A 23 -7.61 -6.27 4.34
CA PHE A 23 -7.26 -6.59 5.72
C PHE A 23 -7.82 -5.54 6.68
N GLY A 24 -8.52 -5.99 7.73
CA GLY A 24 -9.11 -5.10 8.73
C GLY A 24 -10.21 -4.17 8.19
N GLY A 25 -10.91 -4.58 7.11
CA GLY A 25 -11.91 -3.73 6.44
C GLY A 25 -11.32 -2.60 5.59
N ILE A 26 -9.99 -2.57 5.43
CA ILE A 26 -9.27 -1.60 4.61
C ILE A 26 -8.73 -2.32 3.36
N ARG A 27 -8.80 -1.64 2.22
CA ARG A 27 -8.12 -2.06 0.99
C ARG A 27 -6.68 -1.54 0.99
N TRP A 28 -5.71 -2.44 0.92
CA TRP A 28 -4.29 -2.11 0.96
C TRP A 28 -3.69 -2.20 -0.43
N VAL A 29 -3.19 -1.07 -0.95
CA VAL A 29 -2.32 -1.07 -2.13
C VAL A 29 -0.94 -1.52 -1.69
N CYS A 30 -0.44 -2.62 -2.26
CA CYS A 30 0.92 -3.08 -1.94
C CYS A 30 1.96 -2.36 -2.78
N GLY A 31 2.87 -1.68 -2.09
CA GLY A 31 3.99 -0.97 -2.67
C GLY A 31 5.33 -1.60 -2.26
N PHE A 32 6.36 -1.39 -3.08
CA PHE A 32 7.71 -1.86 -2.81
C PHE A 32 8.71 -0.73 -3.07
N THR A 33 9.73 -0.62 -2.22
CA THR A 33 10.75 0.45 -2.34
C THR A 33 11.73 0.21 -3.48
N ASP A 34 11.89 -1.05 -3.87
CA ASP A 34 12.86 -1.50 -4.85
C ASP A 34 12.45 -2.86 -5.44
N GLU A 35 13.12 -3.25 -6.53
CA GLU A 35 12.81 -4.49 -7.25
C GLU A 35 13.14 -5.75 -6.44
N ALA A 36 14.08 -5.69 -5.48
CA ALA A 36 14.39 -6.85 -4.65
C ALA A 36 13.27 -7.12 -3.64
N ALA A 37 12.69 -6.08 -3.04
CA ALA A 37 11.51 -6.20 -2.20
C ALA A 37 10.30 -6.75 -3.00
N LEU A 38 10.09 -6.28 -4.23
CA LEU A 38 9.06 -6.80 -5.13
C LEU A 38 9.31 -8.28 -5.50
N ALA A 39 10.57 -8.66 -5.78
CA ALA A 39 10.92 -10.02 -6.15
C ALA A 39 10.68 -11.02 -5.01
N ARG A 40 10.92 -10.62 -3.75
CA ARG A 40 10.57 -11.45 -2.58
C ARG A 40 9.07 -11.72 -2.53
N PHE A 41 8.26 -10.69 -2.69
CA PHE A 41 6.80 -10.84 -2.76
C PHE A 41 6.36 -11.74 -3.91
N ALA A 42 6.92 -11.56 -5.10
CA ALA A 42 6.64 -12.40 -6.25
C ALA A 42 6.96 -13.88 -5.99
N ALA A 43 8.09 -14.16 -5.33
CA ALA A 43 8.49 -15.51 -4.97
C ALA A 43 7.52 -16.16 -3.97
N GLU A 44 7.11 -15.44 -2.92
CA GLU A 44 6.11 -15.94 -1.97
C GLU A 44 4.77 -16.23 -2.64
N ARG A 45 4.31 -15.34 -3.53
CA ARG A 45 3.09 -15.55 -4.32
C ARG A 45 3.20 -16.78 -5.22
N ALA A 46 4.36 -17.02 -5.84
CA ALA A 46 4.55 -18.18 -6.68
C ALA A 46 4.43 -19.50 -5.92
N VAL A 47 4.89 -19.54 -4.66
CA VAL A 47 4.70 -20.72 -3.79
C VAL A 47 3.23 -20.99 -3.52
N VAL A 48 2.43 -19.93 -3.31
CA VAL A 48 0.99 -20.04 -3.05
C VAL A 48 0.20 -20.46 -4.29
N GLU A 49 0.57 -19.97 -5.48
CA GLU A 49 -0.16 -20.26 -6.73
C GLU A 49 0.33 -21.53 -7.44
N GLY A 50 1.46 -22.09 -7.02
CA GLY A 50 2.03 -23.34 -7.54
C GLY A 50 3.04 -23.13 -8.69
N ALA A 51 3.60 -24.26 -9.16
CA ALA A 51 4.79 -24.30 -10.04
C ALA A 51 4.70 -23.50 -11.36
N GLY A 52 3.51 -23.10 -11.81
CA GLY A 52 3.32 -22.26 -13.00
C GLY A 52 3.65 -20.78 -12.80
N ALA A 53 3.81 -20.31 -11.57
CA ALA A 53 4.02 -18.89 -11.24
C ALA A 53 5.49 -18.51 -10.95
N ALA A 54 6.39 -19.49 -10.81
CA ALA A 54 7.77 -19.29 -10.36
C ALA A 54 8.65 -18.43 -11.28
N SER A 55 8.18 -18.14 -12.50
CA SER A 55 8.86 -17.29 -13.47
C SER A 55 8.01 -16.10 -13.94
N ARG A 56 6.90 -15.80 -13.24
CA ARG A 56 6.05 -14.65 -13.58
C ARG A 56 6.77 -13.37 -13.16
N SER A 57 7.34 -12.68 -14.13
CA SER A 57 7.74 -11.28 -13.96
C SER A 57 6.48 -10.46 -13.70
N TRP A 58 6.40 -9.83 -12.53
CA TRP A 58 5.30 -8.94 -12.20
C TRP A 58 5.46 -7.62 -12.95
N GLU A 59 4.46 -7.26 -13.74
CA GLU A 59 4.35 -5.89 -14.23
C GLU A 59 4.06 -4.97 -13.04
N TYR A 60 4.69 -3.80 -13.02
CA TYR A 60 4.52 -2.82 -11.95
C TYR A 60 4.46 -1.39 -12.50
N ALA A 61 3.73 -0.52 -11.82
CA ALA A 61 3.84 0.93 -12.01
C ALA A 61 4.76 1.52 -10.96
N VAL A 62 5.42 2.61 -11.34
CA VAL A 62 6.23 3.41 -10.43
C VAL A 62 5.47 4.68 -10.08
N PHE A 63 5.25 4.90 -8.79
CA PHE A 63 4.62 6.12 -8.28
C PHE A 63 5.56 6.85 -7.33
N ARG A 64 5.44 8.17 -7.26
CA ARG A 64 5.87 8.90 -6.06
C ARG A 64 4.93 8.54 -4.92
N GLY A 65 5.46 8.24 -3.73
CA GLY A 65 4.61 7.88 -2.60
C GLY A 65 3.57 8.95 -2.24
N ALA A 66 3.88 10.24 -2.45
CA ALA A 66 2.89 11.32 -2.31
C ALA A 66 1.70 11.12 -3.26
N ARG A 67 1.95 10.78 -4.53
CA ARG A 67 0.89 10.54 -5.50
C ARG A 67 0.02 9.34 -5.13
N LEU A 68 0.60 8.29 -4.55
CA LEU A 68 -0.19 7.18 -4.03
C LEU A 68 -1.16 7.65 -2.94
N LEU A 69 -0.63 8.33 -1.92
CA LEU A 69 -1.41 8.73 -0.75
C LEU A 69 -2.41 9.84 -1.04
N ASP A 70 -2.07 10.77 -1.93
CA ASP A 70 -2.80 12.02 -2.15
C ASP A 70 -3.74 11.96 -3.37
N GLU A 71 -3.53 11.04 -4.31
CA GLU A 71 -4.36 10.90 -5.53
C GLU A 71 -4.95 9.49 -5.70
N VAL A 72 -4.10 8.46 -5.72
CA VAL A 72 -4.53 7.09 -6.06
C VAL A 72 -5.46 6.53 -5.00
N ILE A 73 -5.08 6.66 -3.73
CA ILE A 73 -5.87 6.19 -2.59
C ILE A 73 -7.24 6.90 -2.53
N PRO A 74 -7.33 8.24 -2.58
CA PRO A 74 -8.63 8.92 -2.62
C PRO A 74 -9.51 8.50 -3.80
N ALA A 75 -8.94 8.20 -4.96
CA ALA A 75 -9.69 7.80 -6.14
C ALA A 75 -10.34 6.40 -6.02
N MET A 76 -9.97 5.58 -5.02
CA MET A 76 -10.52 4.23 -4.85
C MET A 76 -11.95 4.21 -4.33
N GLY A 77 -12.45 5.31 -3.75
CA GLY A 77 -13.82 5.43 -3.26
C GLY A 77 -14.18 4.52 -2.07
N VAL A 78 -13.19 3.87 -1.46
CA VAL A 78 -13.31 3.01 -0.28
C VAL A 78 -12.17 3.30 0.70
N PRO A 79 -12.30 2.99 2.00
CA PRO A 79 -11.19 3.07 2.95
C PRO A 79 -9.97 2.30 2.44
N ALA A 80 -8.90 3.00 2.10
CA ALA A 80 -7.73 2.40 1.48
C ALA A 80 -6.40 2.93 2.02
N GLY A 81 -5.46 2.03 2.30
CA GLY A 81 -4.11 2.36 2.78
C GLY A 81 -3.02 1.86 1.84
N VAL A 82 -1.78 2.19 2.16
CA VAL A 82 -0.60 1.65 1.46
C VAL A 82 0.17 0.73 2.40
N ALA A 83 0.46 -0.49 1.95
CA ALA A 83 1.32 -1.43 2.66
C ALA A 83 2.63 -1.58 1.88
N VAL A 84 3.76 -1.26 2.51
CA VAL A 84 5.08 -1.23 1.87
C VAL A 84 5.89 -2.45 2.28
N ASN A 85 6.53 -3.09 1.30
CA ASN A 85 7.47 -4.20 1.49
C ASN A 85 6.88 -5.37 2.31
N VAL A 86 5.63 -5.75 2.04
CA VAL A 86 4.88 -6.76 2.83
C VAL A 86 5.50 -8.15 2.90
N ALA A 87 6.46 -8.46 2.02
CA ALA A 87 7.25 -9.70 2.03
C ALA A 87 8.65 -9.51 2.66
N ASP A 88 8.82 -8.44 3.43
CA ASP A 88 10.01 -8.13 4.21
C ASP A 88 9.60 -8.01 5.68
N PRO A 89 9.90 -9.00 6.54
CA PRO A 89 9.43 -9.00 7.93
C PRO A 89 10.01 -7.86 8.78
N ASP A 90 11.20 -7.36 8.42
CA ASP A 90 11.88 -6.28 9.15
C ASP A 90 11.63 -4.91 8.50
N GLY A 91 11.38 -4.88 7.19
CA GLY A 91 11.16 -3.67 6.39
C GLY A 91 9.71 -3.30 6.11
N SER A 92 8.74 -4.13 6.54
CA SER A 92 7.32 -3.89 6.30
C SER A 92 6.80 -2.64 7.02
N MET A 93 6.05 -1.81 6.31
CA MET A 93 5.42 -0.61 6.88
C MET A 93 3.98 -0.44 6.40
N LEU A 94 3.09 -0.02 7.29
CA LEU A 94 1.69 0.27 6.97
C LEU A 94 1.41 1.77 7.07
N PHE A 95 0.73 2.29 6.05
CA PHE A 95 0.25 3.66 5.97
C PHE A 95 -1.27 3.63 5.89
N PRO A 96 -1.97 3.56 7.03
CA PRO A 96 -3.42 3.46 7.08
C PRO A 96 -4.12 4.73 6.57
N PRO A 97 -5.40 4.66 6.14
CA PRO A 97 -6.20 5.80 5.72
C PRO A 97 -6.62 6.69 6.90
N VAL A 98 -5.66 7.33 7.57
CA VAL A 98 -5.92 8.23 8.70
C VAL A 98 -5.43 9.64 8.43
N VAL A 99 -5.94 10.61 9.19
CA VAL A 99 -5.55 12.01 9.11
C VAL A 99 -4.02 12.14 9.22
N GLY A 100 -3.43 12.95 8.35
CA GLY A 100 -1.98 13.15 8.24
C GLY A 100 -1.25 12.08 7.40
N ILE A 101 -1.89 10.95 7.08
CA ILE A 101 -1.37 9.98 6.10
C ILE A 101 -2.04 10.19 4.75
N VAL A 102 -3.37 10.22 4.71
CA VAL A 102 -4.17 10.50 3.50
C VAL A 102 -4.89 11.85 3.65
N PRO A 103 -5.46 12.43 2.57
CA PRO A 103 -6.31 13.61 2.69
C PRO A 103 -7.50 13.38 3.64
N ASP A 104 -7.83 14.38 4.45
CA ASP A 104 -8.86 14.29 5.49
C ASP A 104 -10.22 13.82 4.94
N ALA A 105 -10.56 14.19 3.70
CA ALA A 105 -11.81 13.79 3.04
C ALA A 105 -11.99 12.28 2.85
N VAL A 106 -10.92 11.49 2.94
CA VAL A 106 -10.95 10.02 2.82
C VAL A 106 -10.35 9.30 4.03
N ALA A 107 -9.97 10.06 5.07
CA ALA A 107 -9.45 9.50 6.31
C ALA A 107 -10.59 8.91 7.16
N VAL A 108 -10.40 7.70 7.69
CA VAL A 108 -11.42 6.99 8.45
C VAL A 108 -11.62 7.54 9.87
N ASP A 109 -10.67 8.32 10.37
CA ASP A 109 -10.68 8.94 11.69
C ASP A 109 -10.95 10.45 11.66
N ALA A 110 -11.27 11.02 10.50
CA ALA A 110 -11.56 12.45 10.35
C ALA A 110 -12.80 12.92 11.15
N ASP A 111 -13.78 12.04 11.31
CA ASP A 111 -15.03 12.31 12.05
C ASP A 111 -14.96 11.89 13.53
N VAL A 112 -13.78 11.48 14.03
CA VAL A 112 -13.55 11.27 15.46
C VAL A 112 -13.09 12.61 16.03
N PRO A 113 -13.98 13.44 16.62
CA PRO A 113 -13.53 14.59 17.38
C PRO A 113 -12.60 14.07 18.47
N GLY A 114 -11.33 14.48 18.40
CA GLY A 114 -10.30 14.04 19.33
C GLY A 114 -10.83 14.04 20.74
N GLY A 115 -10.81 12.86 21.38
CA GLY A 115 -11.16 12.69 22.78
C GLY A 115 -10.51 13.81 23.59
N GLY A 116 -11.36 14.61 24.22
CA GLY A 116 -11.02 15.94 24.70
C GLY A 116 -9.80 16.01 25.63
N GLN A 117 -9.23 17.20 25.62
CA GLN A 117 -8.49 17.79 26.71
C GLN A 117 -9.11 17.45 28.08
N GLN A 118 -8.39 16.66 28.88
CA GLN A 118 -8.46 16.57 30.35
C GLN A 118 -7.05 16.06 30.74
N ARG A 119 -6.16 16.70 31.48
CA ARG A 119 -6.10 17.88 32.35
C ARG A 119 -4.63 18.31 32.43
#